data_AF-A0A9P8IED4-F1
#
_entry.id   AF-A0A9P8IED4-F1
#
_cell.length_a   1.000
_cell.length_b   1.000
_cell.length_c   1.000
_cell.angle_alpha   90.00
_cell.angle_beta   90.00
_cell.angle_gamma   90.00
#
_symmetry.space_group_name_H-M   'P 1'
#
loop_
_entity.id
_entity.type
_entity.pdbx_description
1 polymer ?
#
loop_
_entity_poly.entity_id
_entity_poly.type
_entity_poly.pdbx_seq_one_letter_code
_entity_poly.pdbx_strand_id
1 'polypeptide(L)'
;MYRVKAPKGGQNYWVPILANPDVVEHYSENVVDTLHKKNLLLLGEDRYLSTLMLKTFPKRKQVFVPQAVCKTTVPEKFRVLLSQRRRWINSTVHNLMELVLVRDLCGTFCFSMQFIVGIELIGTLVLPAAISFTIYVIIISIIKKPVQVIPLVLLALILGLPAVLIVMTAHRWSYVFWMSIYLLSLPIWNFVFPVYAYWKFDDFSWGETRKTAGEKTKMGGIEYEGEFDSSKITMKRWGDFEK
;
A
#
# COMPACT_ATOMS: atom_id res chain seq x y z
N MET A 1 -13.93 -2.28 19.01
CA MET A 1 -14.20 -3.68 19.38
C MET A 1 -13.94 -4.56 18.15
N TYR A 2 -12.77 -5.19 18.06
CA TYR A 2 -12.41 -6.07 16.94
C TYR A 2 -13.24 -7.35 17.03
N ARG A 3 -13.90 -7.75 15.94
CA ARG A 3 -14.75 -8.95 15.92
C ARG A 3 -14.10 -10.01 15.05
N VAL A 4 -13.49 -11.00 15.70
CA VAL A 4 -12.92 -12.19 15.03
C VAL A 4 -14.04 -13.09 14.49
N LYS A 5 -15.21 -13.08 15.15
CA LYS A 5 -16.44 -13.78 14.73
C LYS A 5 -17.67 -12.86 14.83
N ALA A 6 -18.72 -13.15 14.08
CA ALA A 6 -20.00 -12.44 14.18
C ALA A 6 -21.20 -13.39 14.09
N PRO A 7 -22.29 -13.13 14.82
CA PRO A 7 -23.50 -13.94 14.71
C PRO A 7 -24.18 -13.69 13.36
N LYS A 8 -24.72 -14.75 12.74
CA LYS A 8 -25.51 -14.67 11.50
C LYS A 8 -26.81 -15.46 11.67
N GLY A 9 -27.95 -14.76 11.74
CA GLY A 9 -29.28 -15.37 11.88
C GLY A 9 -29.70 -15.65 13.34
N GLY A 10 -30.86 -16.29 13.50
CA GLY A 10 -31.35 -16.80 14.78
C GLY A 10 -30.91 -18.25 15.00
N GLN A 11 -30.47 -18.57 16.22
CA GLN A 11 -29.78 -19.79 16.67
C GLN A 11 -28.26 -19.78 16.47
N ASN A 12 -27.52 -19.34 17.51
CA ASN A 12 -26.11 -19.66 17.86
C ASN A 12 -25.05 -19.87 16.75
N TYR A 13 -25.28 -19.37 15.55
CA TYR A 13 -24.42 -19.56 14.39
C TYR A 13 -23.47 -18.38 14.27
N TRP A 14 -22.18 -18.67 14.44
CA TRP A 14 -21.11 -17.69 14.42
C TRP A 14 -20.27 -17.88 13.17
N VAL A 15 -20.15 -16.82 12.39
CA VAL A 15 -19.28 -16.79 11.22
C VAL A 15 -17.91 -16.26 11.64
N PRO A 16 -16.82 -17.03 11.46
CA PRO A 16 -15.48 -16.50 11.58
C PRO A 16 -15.26 -15.48 10.45
N ILE A 17 -14.82 -14.27 10.80
CA ILE A 17 -14.73 -13.17 9.84
C ILE A 17 -13.46 -13.27 9.01
N LEU A 18 -12.30 -13.49 9.65
CA LEU A 18 -11.02 -13.65 8.95
C LEU A 18 -10.84 -15.07 8.37
N ALA A 19 -11.26 -16.09 9.12
CA ALA A 19 -11.18 -17.49 8.68
C ALA A 19 -12.45 -17.95 7.94
N ASN A 20 -13.15 -17.03 7.28
CA ASN A 20 -14.30 -17.38 6.46
C ASN A 20 -13.83 -18.20 5.24
N PRO A 21 -14.50 -19.31 4.87
CA PRO A 21 -14.10 -20.12 3.71
C PRO A 21 -13.92 -19.31 2.43
N ASP A 22 -14.81 -18.34 2.14
CA ASP A 22 -14.74 -17.50 0.94
C ASP A 22 -13.48 -16.61 0.93
N VAL A 23 -13.00 -16.19 2.12
CA VAL A 23 -11.75 -15.42 2.26
C VAL A 23 -10.55 -16.35 2.14
N VAL A 24 -10.58 -17.49 2.85
CA VAL A 24 -9.46 -18.43 2.91
C VAL A 24 -9.20 -19.05 1.53
N GLU A 25 -10.24 -19.39 0.76
CA GLU A 25 -10.11 -19.97 -0.58
C GLU A 25 -9.32 -19.05 -1.52
N HIS A 26 -9.65 -17.76 -1.56
CA HIS A 26 -8.92 -16.78 -2.37
C HIS A 26 -7.54 -16.43 -1.80
N TYR A 27 -7.38 -16.45 -0.48
CA TYR A 27 -6.13 -16.06 0.18
C TYR A 27 -5.09 -17.20 0.24
N SER A 28 -5.52 -18.46 0.13
CA SER A 28 -4.66 -19.66 0.19
C SER A 28 -4.17 -20.14 -1.18
N GLU A 29 -4.33 -19.34 -2.23
CA GLU A 29 -3.82 -19.67 -3.56
C GLU A 29 -2.27 -19.71 -3.55
N ASN A 30 -1.72 -20.92 -3.67
CA ASN A 30 -0.27 -21.13 -3.69
C ASN A 30 0.33 -21.11 -5.11
N VAL A 31 -0.50 -21.26 -6.14
CA VAL A 31 -0.08 -21.25 -7.55
C VAL A 31 -0.19 -19.82 -8.09
N VAL A 32 0.92 -19.09 -8.00
CA VAL A 32 1.01 -17.65 -8.33
C VAL A 32 1.78 -17.42 -9.62
N ASP A 33 1.23 -17.84 -10.76
CA ASP A 33 1.97 -17.79 -12.04
C ASP A 33 2.02 -16.40 -12.69
N THR A 34 1.13 -15.50 -12.28
CA THR A 34 1.04 -14.17 -12.90
C THR A 34 1.73 -13.10 -12.06
N LEU A 35 2.29 -12.10 -12.74
CA LEU A 35 2.84 -10.89 -12.12
C LEU A 35 1.85 -10.25 -11.13
N HIS A 36 0.56 -10.24 -11.47
CA HIS A 36 -0.50 -9.69 -10.64
C HIS A 36 -0.68 -10.51 -9.36
N LYS A 37 -0.85 -11.84 -9.47
CA LYS A 37 -1.00 -12.72 -8.30
C LYS A 37 0.24 -12.71 -7.40
N LYS A 38 1.45 -12.73 -7.97
CA LYS A 38 2.71 -12.62 -7.20
C LYS A 38 2.77 -11.30 -6.42
N ASN A 39 2.39 -10.18 -7.01
CA ASN A 39 2.36 -8.90 -6.30
C ASN A 39 1.30 -8.84 -5.19
N LEU A 40 0.13 -9.45 -5.38
CA LEU A 40 -0.91 -9.50 -4.36
C LEU A 40 -0.57 -10.42 -3.19
N LEU A 41 -0.18 -11.66 -3.48
CA LEU A 41 -0.06 -12.72 -2.47
C LEU A 41 1.35 -12.83 -1.86
N LEU A 42 2.40 -12.43 -2.57
CA LEU A 42 3.77 -12.50 -2.06
C LEU A 42 4.31 -11.17 -1.52
N LEU A 43 3.78 -10.02 -1.95
CA LEU A 43 4.34 -8.71 -1.62
C LEU A 43 3.37 -7.80 -0.84
N GLY A 44 2.07 -7.93 -1.10
CA GLY A 44 1.00 -7.05 -0.64
C GLY A 44 -0.14 -7.79 0.04
N GLU A 45 0.14 -8.92 0.67
CA GLU A 45 -0.85 -9.85 1.22
C GLU A 45 -1.78 -9.13 2.22
N ASP A 46 -1.21 -8.27 3.06
CA ASP A 46 -1.94 -7.46 4.05
C ASP A 46 -2.98 -6.52 3.40
N ARG A 47 -2.61 -5.91 2.27
CA ARG A 47 -3.52 -5.03 1.53
C ARG A 47 -4.59 -5.84 0.82
N TYR A 48 -4.19 -6.96 0.21
CA TYR A 48 -5.10 -7.84 -0.52
C TYR A 48 -6.17 -8.42 0.40
N LEU A 49 -5.80 -8.81 1.63
CA LEU A 49 -6.75 -9.24 2.64
C LEU A 49 -7.83 -8.18 2.89
N SER A 50 -7.45 -6.91 3.06
CA SER A 50 -8.43 -5.83 3.25
C SER A 50 -9.41 -5.70 2.08
N THR A 51 -8.93 -5.82 0.84
CA THR A 51 -9.78 -5.81 -0.38
C THR A 51 -10.74 -7.00 -0.40
N LEU A 52 -10.24 -8.20 -0.08
CA LEU A 52 -11.04 -9.42 -0.02
C LEU A 52 -12.13 -9.32 1.05
N MET A 53 -11.79 -8.78 2.23
CA MET A 53 -12.75 -8.52 3.30
C MET A 53 -13.88 -7.56 2.89
N LEU A 54 -13.57 -6.53 2.09
CA LEU A 54 -14.60 -5.62 1.55
C LEU A 54 -15.50 -6.32 0.52
N LYS A 55 -14.91 -7.18 -0.32
CA LYS A 55 -15.63 -7.96 -1.34
C LYS A 55 -16.55 -9.03 -0.72
N THR A 56 -16.07 -9.79 0.26
CA THR A 56 -16.83 -10.86 0.92
C THR A 56 -17.91 -10.31 1.86
N PHE A 57 -17.65 -9.17 2.51
CA PHE A 57 -18.57 -8.59 3.50
C PHE A 57 -18.97 -7.13 3.18
N PRO A 58 -19.69 -6.89 2.08
CA PRO A 58 -20.02 -5.53 1.64
C PRO A 58 -20.89 -4.75 2.62
N LYS A 59 -21.66 -5.46 3.48
CA LYS A 59 -22.49 -4.84 4.53
C LYS A 59 -21.73 -4.54 5.83
N ARG A 60 -20.44 -4.87 5.91
CA ARG A 60 -19.58 -4.62 7.08
C ARG A 60 -18.66 -3.44 6.80
N LYS A 61 -18.22 -2.79 7.88
CA LYS A 61 -17.30 -1.64 7.81
C LYS A 61 -15.97 -2.01 8.44
N GLN A 62 -14.89 -1.66 7.75
CA GLN A 62 -13.56 -1.59 8.35
C GLN A 62 -13.42 -0.23 9.04
N VAL A 63 -12.91 -0.23 10.27
CA VAL A 63 -12.86 0.98 11.11
C VAL A 63 -11.43 1.21 11.57
N PHE A 64 -10.96 2.44 11.38
CA PHE A 64 -9.71 2.91 11.95
C PHE A 64 -9.91 3.22 13.44
N VAL A 65 -9.10 2.61 14.30
CA VAL A 65 -9.13 2.83 15.75
C VAL A 65 -7.87 3.61 16.13
N PRO A 66 -7.95 4.91 16.46
CA PRO A 66 -6.77 5.74 16.70
C PRO A 66 -5.97 5.32 17.94
N GLN A 67 -6.60 4.59 18.86
CA GLN A 67 -5.96 4.05 20.07
C GLN A 67 -5.08 2.82 19.77
N ALA A 68 -5.22 2.19 18.60
CA ALA A 68 -4.41 1.06 18.21
C ALA A 68 -3.06 1.56 17.68
N VAL A 69 -2.03 1.52 18.53
CA VAL A 69 -0.68 2.01 18.21
C VAL A 69 0.25 0.83 17.93
N CYS A 70 0.89 0.85 16.76
CA CYS A 70 1.98 -0.07 16.43
C CYS A 70 3.30 0.71 16.37
N LYS A 71 4.36 0.17 16.97
CA LYS A 71 5.71 0.73 16.89
C LYS A 71 6.52 -0.07 15.89
N THR A 72 7.24 0.62 15.01
CA THR A 72 8.13 -0.01 14.04
C THR A 72 9.45 0.74 13.96
N THR A 73 10.49 0.03 13.57
CA THR A 73 11.83 0.58 13.33
C THR A 73 11.96 0.95 11.87
N VAL A 74 12.42 2.17 11.60
CA VAL A 74 12.64 2.69 10.24
C VAL A 74 13.97 2.14 9.70
N PRO A 75 14.09 1.84 8.39
CA PRO A 75 15.37 1.40 7.84
C PRO A 75 16.49 2.44 7.98
N GLU A 76 17.67 1.99 8.39
CA GLU A 76 18.85 2.86 8.54
C GLU A 76 19.60 3.08 7.21
N LYS A 77 19.48 2.14 6.26
CA LYS A 77 20.19 2.17 4.98
C LYS A 77 19.25 2.50 3.82
N PHE A 78 19.68 3.41 2.94
CA PHE A 78 18.91 3.81 1.76
C PHE A 78 18.54 2.63 0.85
N ARG A 79 19.43 1.65 0.66
CA ARG A 79 19.15 0.46 -0.16
C ARG A 79 18.01 -0.39 0.42
N VAL A 80 17.92 -0.50 1.74
CA VAL A 80 16.83 -1.22 2.42
C VAL A 80 15.52 -0.46 2.27
N LEU A 81 15.55 0.86 2.45
CA LEU A 81 14.38 1.73 2.21
C LEU A 81 13.90 1.63 0.76
N LEU A 82 14.81 1.65 -0.22
CA LEU A 82 14.50 1.51 -1.65
C LEU A 82 13.81 0.18 -1.94
N SER A 83 14.31 -0.93 -1.39
CA SER A 83 13.71 -2.25 -1.54
C SER A 83 12.31 -2.32 -0.90
N GLN A 84 12.12 -1.73 0.30
CA GLN A 84 10.80 -1.64 0.92
C GLN A 84 9.83 -0.84 0.06
N ARG A 85 10.25 0.32 -0.46
CA ARG A 85 9.39 1.19 -1.27
C ARG A 85 9.04 0.57 -2.61
N ARG A 86 9.95 -0.15 -3.26
CA ARG A 86 9.63 -1.00 -4.42
C ARG A 86 8.48 -1.94 -4.12
N ARG A 87 8.61 -2.75 -3.06
CA ARG A 87 7.57 -3.73 -2.66
C ARG A 87 6.22 -3.06 -2.41
N TRP A 88 6.23 -1.93 -1.71
CA TRP A 88 5.01 -1.21 -1.38
C TRP A 88 4.33 -0.60 -2.61
N ILE A 89 5.09 0.03 -3.49
CA ILE A 89 4.55 0.65 -4.71
C ILE A 89 4.01 -0.43 -5.66
N ASN A 90 4.78 -1.50 -5.92
CA ASN A 90 4.35 -2.57 -6.81
C ASN A 90 3.04 -3.22 -6.31
N SER A 91 2.99 -3.60 -5.02
CA SER A 91 1.77 -4.18 -4.44
C SER A 91 0.61 -3.21 -4.39
N THR A 92 0.84 -1.91 -4.15
CA THR A 92 -0.21 -0.89 -4.18
C THR A 92 -0.88 -0.81 -5.54
N VAL A 93 -0.12 -0.80 -6.64
CA VAL A 93 -0.69 -0.75 -8.00
C VAL A 93 -1.64 -1.93 -8.25
N HIS A 94 -1.19 -3.14 -7.94
CA HIS A 94 -2.01 -4.35 -8.13
C HIS A 94 -3.21 -4.41 -7.19
N ASN A 95 -3.05 -3.97 -5.94
CA ASN A 95 -4.15 -3.93 -4.98
C ASN A 95 -5.21 -2.89 -5.36
N LEU A 96 -4.80 -1.71 -5.84
CA LEU A 96 -5.72 -0.69 -6.35
C LEU A 96 -6.46 -1.19 -7.59
N MET A 97 -5.80 -1.93 -8.49
CA MET A 97 -6.47 -2.58 -9.64
C MET A 97 -7.60 -3.52 -9.18
N GLU A 98 -7.36 -4.36 -8.18
CA GLU A 98 -8.42 -5.21 -7.59
C GLU A 98 -9.51 -4.40 -6.89
N LEU A 99 -9.13 -3.36 -6.13
CA LEU A 99 -10.07 -2.55 -5.36
C LEU A 99 -11.02 -1.75 -6.26
N VAL A 100 -10.56 -1.25 -7.42
CA VAL A 100 -11.41 -0.59 -8.42
C VAL A 100 -12.50 -1.52 -8.96
N LEU A 101 -12.29 -2.84 -8.94
CA LEU A 101 -13.27 -3.82 -9.42
C LEU A 101 -14.32 -4.20 -8.37
N VAL A 102 -14.20 -3.71 -7.13
CA VAL A 102 -15.17 -3.95 -6.07
C VAL A 102 -16.39 -3.04 -6.27
N ARG A 103 -17.55 -3.64 -6.57
CA ARG A 103 -18.79 -2.93 -6.96
C ARG A 103 -19.56 -2.35 -5.77
N ASP A 104 -19.47 -2.98 -4.60
CA ASP A 104 -20.25 -2.62 -3.41
C ASP A 104 -19.55 -1.56 -2.52
N LEU A 105 -18.73 -0.70 -3.13
CA LEU A 105 -18.13 0.44 -2.43
C LEU A 105 -19.16 1.58 -2.33
N CYS A 106 -19.10 2.35 -1.23
CA CYS A 106 -20.06 3.41 -1.00
C CYS A 106 -19.87 4.61 -1.94
N GLY A 107 -20.99 5.29 -2.28
CA GLY A 107 -21.02 6.59 -2.94
C GLY A 107 -21.82 6.59 -4.25
N THR A 108 -21.90 7.75 -4.90
CA THR A 108 -22.69 7.98 -6.13
C THR A 108 -21.83 8.66 -7.20
N PHE A 109 -21.80 8.11 -8.42
CA PHE A 109 -21.11 8.68 -9.59
C PHE A 109 -19.65 9.13 -9.30
N CYS A 110 -19.26 10.36 -9.62
CA CYS A 110 -17.92 10.91 -9.39
C CYS A 110 -17.53 11.07 -7.90
N PHE A 111 -18.46 10.85 -6.97
CA PHE A 111 -18.18 10.79 -5.54
C PHE A 111 -18.27 9.36 -5.01
N SER A 112 -18.24 8.36 -5.90
CA SER A 112 -18.07 6.96 -5.52
C SER A 112 -16.65 6.70 -5.05
N MET A 113 -16.51 5.93 -3.97
CA MET A 113 -15.20 5.41 -3.55
C MET A 113 -14.49 4.67 -4.69
N GLN A 114 -15.23 3.95 -5.53
CA GLN A 114 -14.66 3.25 -6.69
C GLN A 114 -14.00 4.23 -7.69
N PHE A 115 -14.63 5.39 -7.92
CA PHE A 115 -14.07 6.43 -8.79
C PHE A 115 -12.82 7.08 -8.18
N ILE A 116 -12.84 7.35 -6.87
CA ILE A 116 -11.69 7.91 -6.14
C ILE A 116 -10.49 6.95 -6.21
N VAL A 117 -10.71 5.65 -5.96
CA VAL A 117 -9.66 4.62 -6.08
C VAL A 117 -9.12 4.55 -7.51
N GLY A 118 -9.99 4.70 -8.52
CA GLY A 118 -9.57 4.76 -9.93
C GLY A 118 -8.66 5.96 -10.23
N ILE A 119 -9.01 7.14 -9.72
CA ILE A 119 -8.16 8.34 -9.82
C ILE A 119 -6.83 8.11 -9.10
N GLU A 120 -6.84 7.49 -7.92
CA GLU A 120 -5.62 7.21 -7.15
C GLU A 120 -4.69 6.24 -7.89
N LEU A 121 -5.24 5.22 -8.54
CA LEU A 121 -4.48 4.30 -9.40
C LEU A 121 -3.80 5.05 -10.55
N ILE A 122 -4.56 5.87 -11.30
CA ILE A 122 -4.02 6.67 -12.41
C ILE A 122 -2.98 7.67 -11.87
N GLY A 123 -3.29 8.36 -10.79
CA GLY A 123 -2.42 9.33 -10.15
C GLY A 123 -1.08 8.72 -9.74
N THR A 124 -1.11 7.51 -9.16
CA THR A 124 0.10 6.77 -8.78
C THR A 124 0.99 6.48 -9.99
N LEU A 125 0.40 6.06 -11.12
CA LEU A 125 1.15 5.76 -12.35
C LEU A 125 1.70 7.01 -13.06
N VAL A 126 0.98 8.13 -12.99
CA VAL A 126 1.35 9.40 -13.66
C VAL A 126 2.32 10.23 -12.82
N LEU A 127 2.40 10.00 -11.51
CA LEU A 127 3.20 10.78 -10.56
C LEU A 127 4.67 11.02 -11.00
N PRO A 128 5.42 10.03 -11.53
CA PRO A 128 6.81 10.26 -11.92
C PRO A 128 6.93 11.19 -13.14
N ALA A 129 5.96 11.10 -14.06
CA ALA A 129 5.88 12.00 -15.20
C ALA A 129 5.53 13.42 -14.75
N ALA A 130 4.60 13.57 -13.80
CA ALA A 130 4.22 14.88 -13.25
C ALA A 130 5.42 15.62 -12.63
N ILE A 131 6.28 14.92 -11.88
CA ILE A 131 7.51 15.51 -11.33
C ILE A 131 8.51 15.87 -12.43
N SER A 132 8.67 15.01 -13.43
CA SER A 132 9.55 15.28 -14.58
C SER A 132 9.12 16.54 -15.33
N PHE A 133 7.81 16.70 -15.57
CA PHE A 133 7.25 17.91 -16.18
C PHE A 133 7.41 19.14 -15.28
N THR A 134 7.26 18.98 -13.97
CA THR A 134 7.49 20.07 -13.01
C THR A 134 8.92 20.60 -13.11
N ILE A 135 9.92 19.71 -13.10
CA ILE A 135 11.33 20.07 -13.25
C ILE A 135 11.57 20.75 -14.61
N TYR A 136 10.99 20.20 -15.69
CA TYR A 136 11.08 20.78 -17.03
C TYR A 136 10.53 22.21 -17.09
N VAL A 137 9.34 22.45 -16.52
CA VAL A 137 8.71 23.78 -16.47
C VAL A 137 9.56 24.79 -15.69
N ILE A 138 10.18 24.37 -14.59
CA ILE A 138 11.08 25.23 -13.81
C ILE A 138 12.30 25.61 -14.68
N ILE A 139 12.95 24.63 -15.32
CA ILE A 139 14.15 24.86 -16.13
C ILE A 139 13.84 25.77 -17.33
N ILE A 140 12.77 25.49 -18.08
CA ILE A 140 12.44 26.27 -19.27
C ILE A 140 12.05 27.71 -18.92
N SER A 141 11.42 27.91 -17.76
CA SER A 141 11.07 29.24 -17.24
C SER A 141 12.29 30.07 -16.83
N ILE A 142 13.41 29.43 -16.48
CA ILE A 142 14.67 30.11 -16.18
C ILE A 142 15.40 30.49 -17.48
N ILE A 143 15.42 29.59 -18.46
CA ILE A 143 16.23 29.75 -19.68
C ILE A 143 15.55 30.63 -20.73
N LYS A 144 14.24 30.46 -20.96
CA LYS A 144 13.52 31.14 -22.04
C LYS A 144 12.62 32.27 -21.50
N LYS A 145 12.59 33.38 -22.24
CA LYS A 145 11.60 34.45 -22.07
C LYS A 145 10.61 34.43 -23.25
N PRO A 146 9.30 34.68 -23.05
CA PRO A 146 8.65 35.05 -21.79
C PRO A 146 8.44 33.87 -20.83
N VAL A 147 8.45 34.17 -19.53
CA VAL A 147 8.29 33.18 -18.46
C VAL A 147 6.87 32.63 -18.46
N GLN A 148 6.72 31.32 -18.25
CA GLN A 148 5.42 30.65 -18.14
C GLN A 148 4.80 30.88 -16.76
N VAL A 149 4.19 32.05 -16.55
CA VAL A 149 3.67 32.47 -15.24
C VAL A 149 2.54 31.56 -14.72
N ILE A 150 1.59 31.16 -15.57
CA ILE A 150 0.42 30.37 -15.14
C ILE A 150 0.84 29.02 -14.52
N PRO A 151 1.66 28.17 -15.18
CA PRO A 151 2.16 26.93 -14.58
C PRO A 151 2.93 27.13 -13.26
N LEU A 152 3.74 28.19 -13.15
CA LEU A 152 4.51 28.46 -11.94
C LEU A 152 3.63 28.85 -10.76
N VAL A 153 2.60 29.67 -10.99
CA VAL A 153 1.63 30.03 -9.95
C VAL A 153 0.86 28.80 -9.48
N LEU A 154 0.40 27.96 -10.40
CA LEU A 154 -0.29 26.72 -10.05
C LEU A 154 0.63 25.78 -9.24
N LEU A 155 1.89 25.63 -9.64
CA LEU A 155 2.87 24.83 -8.92
C LEU A 155 3.11 25.37 -7.50
N ALA A 156 3.26 26.68 -7.37
CA ALA A 156 3.44 27.34 -6.07
C ALA A 156 2.22 27.13 -5.16
N LEU A 157 1.00 27.15 -5.70
CA LEU A 157 -0.21 26.86 -4.93
C LEU A 157 -0.27 25.39 -4.50
N ILE A 158 -0.02 24.44 -5.40
CA ILE A 158 -0.11 23.00 -5.11
C ILE A 158 0.90 22.56 -4.04
N LEU A 159 2.16 23.01 -4.15
CA LEU A 159 3.21 22.65 -3.19
C LEU A 159 3.23 23.56 -1.95
N GLY A 160 2.86 24.83 -2.11
CA GLY A 160 2.92 25.84 -1.05
C GLY A 160 1.72 25.80 -0.10
N LEU A 161 0.51 25.50 -0.58
CA LEU A 161 -0.69 25.49 0.26
C LEU A 161 -0.58 24.48 1.43
N PRO A 162 -0.15 23.21 1.23
CA PRO A 162 0.07 22.29 2.34
C PRO A 162 1.14 22.78 3.33
N ALA A 163 2.21 23.42 2.83
CA ALA A 163 3.25 23.98 3.67
C ALA A 163 2.72 25.11 4.56
N VAL A 164 1.88 25.99 4.02
CA VAL A 164 1.21 27.06 4.79
C VAL A 164 0.31 26.46 5.88
N LEU A 165 -0.50 25.45 5.55
CA LEU A 165 -1.36 24.78 6.53
C LEU A 165 -0.56 24.15 7.68
N ILE A 166 0.58 23.53 7.37
CA ILE A 166 1.48 22.95 8.37
C ILE A 166 2.08 24.04 9.24
N VAL A 167 2.57 25.14 8.67
CA VAL A 167 3.15 26.25 9.45
C VAL A 167 2.10 26.88 10.38
N MET A 168 0.86 27.04 9.91
CA MET A 168 -0.23 27.56 10.74
C MET A 168 -0.64 26.60 11.87
N THR A 169 -0.58 25.30 11.63
CA THR A 169 -0.98 24.28 12.62
C THR A 169 0.17 23.97 13.60
N ALA A 170 1.40 23.93 13.11
CA ALA A 170 2.59 23.52 13.85
C ALA A 170 3.17 24.68 14.66
N HIS A 171 2.92 24.69 15.97
CA HIS A 171 3.42 25.72 16.89
C HIS A 171 4.89 25.53 17.33
N ARG A 172 5.65 24.62 16.69
CA ARG A 172 7.07 24.38 17.03
C ARG A 172 7.96 24.56 15.80
N TRP A 173 8.96 25.42 15.93
CA TRP A 173 9.98 25.69 14.89
C TRP A 173 10.71 24.45 14.40
N SER A 174 10.86 23.41 15.23
CA SER A 174 11.44 22.12 14.81
C SER A 174 10.66 21.47 13.65
N TYR A 175 9.32 21.61 13.61
CA TYR A 175 8.53 21.05 12.51
C TYR A 175 8.79 21.77 11.18
N VAL A 176 9.08 23.07 11.21
CA VAL A 176 9.41 23.84 10.01
C VAL A 176 10.74 23.36 9.42
N PHE A 177 11.74 23.10 10.26
CA PHE A 177 13.03 22.53 9.83
C PHE A 177 12.85 21.15 9.17
N TRP A 178 12.09 20.25 9.81
CA TRP A 178 11.78 18.93 9.24
C TRP A 178 10.96 19.01 7.95
N MET A 179 10.07 20.00 7.83
CA MET A 179 9.32 20.27 6.61
C MET A 179 10.26 20.66 5.46
N SER A 180 11.28 21.50 5.70
CA SER A 180 12.27 21.84 4.66
C SER A 180 13.03 20.60 4.16
N ILE A 181 13.45 19.71 5.08
CA ILE A 181 14.07 18.42 4.71
C ILE A 181 13.09 17.58 3.88
N TYR A 182 11.82 17.51 4.28
CA TYR A 182 10.80 16.78 3.55
C TYR A 182 10.61 17.32 2.12
N LEU A 183 10.50 18.64 1.95
CA LEU A 183 10.37 19.28 0.63
C LEU A 183 11.56 18.96 -0.29
N LEU A 184 12.79 19.03 0.24
CA LEU A 184 14.00 18.66 -0.50
C LEU A 184 14.04 17.16 -0.88
N SER A 185 13.38 16.31 -0.09
CA SER A 185 13.29 14.88 -0.37
C SER A 185 12.18 14.50 -1.36
N LEU A 186 11.27 15.42 -1.71
CA LEU A 186 10.13 15.14 -2.62
C LEU A 186 10.55 14.53 -3.97
N PRO A 187 11.65 14.94 -4.63
CA PRO A 187 12.10 14.29 -5.86
C PRO A 187 12.47 12.82 -5.63
N ILE A 188 13.06 12.48 -4.47
CA ILE A 188 13.37 11.10 -4.14
C ILE A 188 12.07 10.30 -3.98
N TRP A 189 11.10 10.87 -3.24
CA TRP A 189 9.82 10.24 -2.94
C TRP A 189 8.94 10.01 -4.17
N ASN A 190 8.86 11.00 -5.06
CA ASN A 190 7.89 11.02 -6.15
C ASN A 190 8.50 10.64 -7.52
N PHE A 191 9.85 10.60 -7.64
CA PHE A 191 10.53 10.19 -8.87
C PHE A 191 11.42 8.97 -8.65
N VAL A 192 12.41 9.03 -7.76
CA VAL A 192 13.39 7.94 -7.62
C VAL A 192 12.73 6.63 -7.18
N PHE A 193 11.91 6.65 -6.12
CA PHE A 193 11.26 5.42 -5.65
C PHE A 193 10.26 4.83 -6.67
N PRO A 194 9.32 5.61 -7.25
CA PRO A 194 8.39 5.06 -8.22
C PRO A 194 9.07 4.57 -9.50
N VAL A 195 10.04 5.32 -10.05
CA VAL A 195 10.76 4.89 -11.27
C VAL A 195 11.52 3.58 -11.01
N TYR A 196 12.21 3.47 -9.88
CA TYR A 196 12.88 2.22 -9.51
C TYR A 196 11.87 1.08 -9.33
N ALA A 197 10.72 1.35 -8.72
CA ALA A 197 9.65 0.36 -8.52
C ALA A 197 9.12 -0.17 -9.86
N TYR A 198 8.80 0.72 -10.80
CA TYR A 198 8.31 0.36 -12.12
C TYR A 198 9.38 -0.29 -13.00
N TRP A 199 10.66 0.05 -12.82
CA TRP A 199 11.75 -0.64 -13.50
C TRP A 199 11.98 -2.06 -12.98
N LYS A 200 11.68 -2.31 -11.70
CA LYS A 200 11.80 -3.61 -11.02
C LYS A 200 10.44 -4.14 -10.62
N PHE A 201 9.48 -4.05 -11.54
CA PHE A 201 8.09 -4.40 -11.27
C PHE A 201 7.88 -5.92 -11.13
N ASP A 202 8.77 -6.69 -11.75
CA ASP A 202 8.89 -8.15 -11.74
C ASP A 202 9.79 -8.70 -10.62
N ASP A 203 10.37 -7.84 -9.77
CA ASP A 203 11.25 -8.26 -8.68
C ASP A 203 10.46 -8.55 -7.40
N PHE A 204 10.23 -9.84 -7.15
CA PHE A 204 9.51 -10.34 -5.97
C PHE A 204 10.37 -10.55 -4.72
N SER A 205 11.63 -10.09 -4.74
CA SER A 205 12.50 -10.25 -3.58
C SER A 205 12.00 -9.47 -2.36
N TRP A 206 12.13 -10.06 -1.17
CA TRP A 206 11.89 -9.35 0.11
C TRP A 206 13.14 -8.58 0.61
N GLY A 207 14.26 -8.66 -0.12
CA GLY A 207 15.52 -8.04 0.26
C GLY A 207 16.04 -8.51 1.63
N GLU A 208 16.65 -7.60 2.39
CA GLU A 208 17.18 -7.88 3.74
C GLU A 208 16.10 -7.90 4.83
N THR A 209 14.86 -7.50 4.53
CA THR A 209 13.83 -7.22 5.56
C THR A 209 13.20 -8.45 6.22
N ARG A 210 13.43 -9.66 5.71
CA ARG A 210 13.03 -10.93 6.35
C ARG A 210 14.23 -11.83 6.72
N LYS A 211 15.48 -11.36 6.56
CA LYS A 211 16.65 -12.18 6.92
C LYS A 211 16.80 -12.18 8.45
N THR A 212 16.35 -13.25 9.10
CA THR A 212 16.72 -13.56 10.48
C THR A 212 18.21 -13.89 10.51
N ALA A 213 18.92 -13.46 11.56
CA ALA A 213 20.35 -13.69 11.69
C ALA A 213 20.63 -15.20 11.72
N GLY A 214 21.22 -15.75 10.65
CA GLY A 214 21.62 -17.15 10.55
C GLY A 214 21.03 -17.92 9.37
N GLU A 215 19.97 -17.45 8.72
CA GLU A 215 19.42 -18.15 7.55
C GLU A 215 20.13 -17.75 6.26
N LYS A 216 20.81 -18.72 5.62
CA LYS A 216 21.15 -18.66 4.20
C LYS A 216 19.90 -18.92 3.37
N THR A 217 18.89 -18.05 3.47
CA THR A 217 17.70 -18.17 2.61
C THR A 217 18.12 -17.83 1.18
N LYS A 218 18.07 -18.84 0.30
CA LYS A 218 18.09 -18.63 -1.16
C LYS A 218 17.00 -17.62 -1.51
N MET A 219 17.26 -16.81 -2.53
CA MET A 219 16.46 -15.66 -3.01
C MET A 219 14.99 -15.71 -2.59
N GLY A 220 14.55 -14.68 -1.87
CA GLY A 220 13.20 -14.57 -1.34
C GLY A 220 12.14 -14.46 -2.43
N GLY A 221 11.71 -15.59 -2.95
CA GLY A 221 10.40 -15.88 -3.48
C GLY A 221 10.08 -17.26 -2.94
N ILE A 222 9.03 -17.41 -2.14
CA ILE A 222 8.61 -18.72 -1.66
C ILE A 222 7.94 -19.42 -2.86
N GLU A 223 8.75 -19.89 -3.80
CA GLU A 223 8.41 -21.05 -4.62
C GLU A 223 8.90 -22.25 -3.80
N TYR A 224 8.07 -22.73 -2.86
CA TYR A 224 8.21 -24.14 -2.47
C TYR A 224 7.77 -24.93 -3.70
N GLU A 225 8.71 -25.23 -4.60
CA GLU A 225 8.54 -26.36 -5.50
C GLU A 225 8.55 -27.63 -4.63
N GLY A 226 7.36 -28.06 -4.20
CA GLY A 226 7.17 -29.24 -3.37
C GLY A 226 5.71 -29.44 -3.01
N GLU A 227 5.29 -30.69 -2.87
CA GLU A 227 3.95 -31.01 -2.36
C GLU A 227 3.80 -30.51 -0.92
N PHE A 228 2.69 -29.82 -0.66
CA PHE A 228 2.37 -29.30 0.66
C PHE A 228 2.12 -30.47 1.64
N ASP A 229 3.00 -30.62 2.62
CA ASP A 229 2.88 -31.61 3.68
C ASP A 229 1.93 -31.12 4.78
N SER A 230 0.66 -31.52 4.68
CA SER A 230 -0.40 -31.17 5.64
C SER A 230 -0.18 -31.75 7.04
N SER A 231 0.68 -32.77 7.20
CA SER A 231 0.94 -33.41 8.49
C SER A 231 1.71 -32.52 9.48
N LYS A 232 2.37 -31.46 8.99
CA LYS A 232 3.06 -30.47 9.82
C LYS A 232 2.11 -29.51 10.54
N ILE A 233 0.85 -29.43 10.10
CA ILE A 233 -0.15 -28.56 10.72
C ILE A 233 -0.84 -29.31 11.84
N THR A 234 -0.65 -28.83 13.08
CA THR A 234 -1.40 -29.35 14.22
C THR A 234 -2.84 -28.85 14.15
N MET A 235 -3.74 -29.71 13.66
CA MET A 235 -5.17 -29.41 13.60
C MET A 235 -5.78 -29.57 15.01
N LYS A 236 -6.32 -28.49 15.56
CA LYS A 236 -7.11 -28.50 16.81
C LYS A 236 -8.47 -27.84 16.57
N ARG A 237 -9.50 -28.28 17.29
CA ARG A 237 -10.79 -27.59 17.26
C ARG A 237 -10.66 -26.29 18.06
N TRP A 238 -11.42 -25.26 17.68
CA TRP A 238 -11.38 -23.95 18.34
C TRP A 238 -11.58 -24.04 19.87
N GLY A 239 -12.48 -24.93 20.34
CA GLY A 239 -12.72 -25.13 21.77
C GLY A 239 -11.52 -25.69 22.55
N ASP A 240 -10.55 -26.31 21.88
CA ASP A 240 -9.30 -26.81 22.47
C ASP A 240 -8.20 -25.74 22.50
N PHE A 241 -8.38 -24.64 21.75
CA PHE A 241 -7.49 -23.48 21.70
C PHE A 241 -7.83 -22.39 22.72
N GLU A 242 -9.09 -22.33 23.17
CA GLU A 242 -9.60 -21.30 24.08
C GLU A 242 -9.41 -21.66 25.58
N LYS A 243 -9.00 -22.89 25.89
CA LYS A 243 -8.71 -23.37 27.26
C LYS A 243 -7.27 -23.16 27.69
#